data_AF-A0A9P0K626-F1
#
_entry.id   AF-A0A9P0K626-F1
#
_cell.length_a   1.000
_cell.length_b   1.000
_cell.length_c   1.000
_cell.angle_alpha   90.00
_cell.angle_beta   90.00
_cell.angle_gamma   90.00
#
_symmetry.space_group_name_H-M   'P 1'
#
loop_
_entity.id
_entity.type
_entity.pdbx_description
1 polymer ?
#
loop_
_entity_poly.entity_id
_entity_poly.type
_entity_poly.pdbx_seq_one_letter_code
_entity_poly.pdbx_strand_id
1 'polypeptide(L)'
;MVENPNLVEHLAHWGINIANLEKTEKSMLELELELNTKSNEWAAMQESGVKLKPIYGPGYTGMENMGNSCYLNSVIQMLFRTPDFINKYYEGADGIFDKATGNVDPAEDFNVQMAKLGHGLLSGKYSQPPPPESNEGPPGICPQMFKTLVGKGHPEFSTKKQQDVQEFMLHLLTLLERNNKTQINPGECFKFKIEERFQCGTSKKVKYLTRPEVILPLLIPMDAAVNKEEVAAYEARKSEAEAQGKRLESDAIVRPKIKLFSCLELFTQSEVINNFYSSAVNGNVQARKTTRLATFPDYLAIQLKKFMLREDWVPIKLDVSIEMPDILDVSMLRGDGPQPEEELLPEPEVKPPVPVMDEAVLTELENMGFPPESCKRAVFHTGNTGLESATAWMMEHITDSDFSDPFVPPGTESIGFTPNTDALNTIIGMGFTQDQVSTIVSKDGD
;
A
#
# COMPACT_ATOMS: atom_id res chain seq x y z
N MET A 1 -41.72 3.22 11.21
CA MET A 1 -41.65 3.26 9.74
C MET A 1 -42.99 3.74 9.21
N VAL A 2 -43.01 4.53 8.14
CA VAL A 2 -44.23 4.98 7.46
C VAL A 2 -44.10 4.64 5.98
N GLU A 3 -45.19 4.19 5.37
CA GLU A 3 -45.23 3.94 3.92
C GLU A 3 -45.28 5.29 3.19
N ASN A 4 -44.43 5.46 2.17
CA ASN A 4 -44.42 6.64 1.31
C ASN A 4 -44.99 6.26 -0.07
N PRO A 5 -46.24 6.63 -0.40
CA PRO A 5 -46.88 6.31 -1.67
C PRO A 5 -46.16 6.92 -2.89
N ASN A 6 -45.45 8.02 -2.69
CA ASN A 6 -44.77 8.78 -3.75
C ASN A 6 -43.25 8.57 -3.72
N LEU A 7 -42.77 7.51 -3.06
CA LEU A 7 -41.33 7.23 -2.95
C LEU A 7 -40.65 7.16 -4.31
N VAL A 8 -41.33 6.60 -5.32
CA VAL A 8 -40.84 6.50 -6.71
C VAL A 8 -40.52 7.86 -7.29
N GLU A 9 -41.44 8.81 -7.18
CA GLU A 9 -41.28 10.16 -7.73
C GLU A 9 -40.25 10.95 -6.94
N HIS A 10 -40.24 10.82 -5.60
CA HIS A 10 -39.28 11.49 -4.74
C HIS A 10 -37.85 10.99 -4.99
N LEU A 11 -37.65 9.69 -5.18
CA LEU A 11 -36.34 9.13 -5.53
C LEU A 11 -35.93 9.51 -6.95
N ALA A 12 -36.86 9.52 -7.91
CA ALA A 12 -36.58 9.93 -9.29
C ALA A 12 -36.10 11.39 -9.37
N HIS A 13 -36.60 12.28 -8.51
CA HIS A 13 -36.10 13.66 -8.40
C HIS A 13 -34.59 13.75 -8.13
N TRP A 14 -34.05 12.82 -7.33
CA TRP A 14 -32.62 12.72 -7.04
C TRP A 14 -31.85 11.83 -8.03
N GLY A 15 -32.48 11.47 -9.16
CA GLY A 15 -31.88 10.60 -10.17
C GLY A 15 -31.90 9.11 -9.81
N ILE A 16 -32.74 8.69 -8.86
CA ILE A 16 -32.92 7.31 -8.40
C ILE A 16 -34.27 6.80 -8.95
N ASN A 17 -34.26 6.26 -10.16
CA ASN A 17 -35.49 5.93 -10.88
C ASN A 17 -36.01 4.52 -10.55
N ILE A 18 -37.03 4.41 -9.69
CA ILE A 18 -37.53 3.10 -9.20
C ILE A 18 -38.11 2.22 -10.33
N ALA A 19 -38.63 2.80 -11.41
CA ALA A 19 -39.12 2.03 -12.55
C ALA A 19 -37.99 1.31 -13.33
N ASN A 20 -36.76 1.82 -13.23
CA ASN A 20 -35.54 1.18 -13.74
C ASN A 20 -34.79 0.42 -12.65
N LEU A 21 -35.29 0.41 -11.40
CA LEU A 21 -34.73 -0.41 -10.32
C LEU A 21 -35.30 -1.81 -10.43
N GLU A 22 -34.50 -2.74 -10.95
CA GLU A 22 -34.71 -4.13 -10.62
C GLU A 22 -34.59 -4.28 -9.09
N LYS A 23 -35.62 -4.75 -8.38
CA LYS A 23 -35.32 -5.80 -7.40
C LYS A 23 -34.37 -5.51 -6.22
N THR A 24 -34.14 -4.30 -5.70
CA THR A 24 -32.98 -4.03 -4.81
C THR A 24 -33.12 -4.46 -3.34
N GLU A 25 -34.21 -5.09 -2.89
CA GLU A 25 -34.12 -5.98 -1.71
C GLU A 25 -33.59 -7.34 -2.15
N LYS A 26 -32.41 -7.28 -2.74
CA LYS A 26 -31.48 -8.38 -2.78
C LYS A 26 -30.56 -8.17 -1.60
N SER A 27 -30.32 -9.21 -0.81
CA SER A 27 -29.25 -9.22 0.19
C SER A 27 -27.96 -8.66 -0.45
N MET A 28 -27.06 -8.03 0.30
CA MET A 28 -25.73 -7.67 -0.23
C MET A 28 -25.08 -8.86 -0.92
N LEU A 29 -25.34 -10.08 -0.42
CA LEU A 29 -25.00 -11.34 -1.05
C LEU A 29 -25.67 -11.55 -2.42
N GLU A 30 -26.96 -11.27 -2.56
CA GLU A 30 -27.70 -11.41 -3.82
C GLU A 30 -27.33 -10.31 -4.83
N LEU A 31 -27.01 -9.10 -4.38
CA LEU A 31 -26.49 -8.01 -5.21
C LEU A 31 -25.06 -8.32 -5.67
N GLU A 32 -24.22 -8.90 -4.81
CA GLU A 32 -22.89 -9.37 -5.18
C GLU A 32 -22.93 -10.61 -6.06
N LEU A 33 -23.85 -11.55 -5.81
CA LEU A 33 -24.09 -12.70 -6.68
C LEU A 33 -24.61 -12.22 -8.02
N GLU A 34 -25.55 -11.28 -8.08
CA GLU A 34 -25.98 -10.68 -9.33
C GLU A 34 -24.90 -9.82 -9.98
N LEU A 35 -24.07 -9.08 -9.26
CA LEU A 35 -22.92 -8.41 -9.86
C LEU A 35 -21.91 -9.44 -10.37
N ASN A 36 -21.67 -10.55 -9.68
CA ASN A 36 -20.79 -11.61 -10.17
C ASN A 36 -21.42 -12.41 -11.34
N THR A 37 -22.76 -12.46 -11.43
CA THR A 37 -23.49 -13.24 -12.45
C THR A 37 -23.96 -12.39 -13.65
N LYS A 38 -24.23 -11.10 -13.44
CA LYS A 38 -24.73 -10.11 -14.42
C LYS A 38 -23.75 -8.96 -14.69
N SER A 39 -22.78 -8.66 -13.81
CA SER A 39 -21.80 -7.60 -14.12
C SER A 39 -20.86 -8.09 -15.21
N ASN A 40 -20.92 -7.39 -16.34
CA ASN A 40 -20.09 -7.61 -17.51
C ASN A 40 -18.58 -7.46 -17.26
N GLU A 41 -18.14 -7.12 -16.03
CA GLU A 41 -16.72 -7.16 -15.63
C GLU A 41 -16.15 -8.60 -15.65
N TRP A 42 -16.98 -9.65 -15.46
CA TRP A 42 -16.61 -11.04 -15.78
C TRP A 42 -17.05 -11.49 -17.17
N ALA A 43 -18.10 -10.91 -17.76
CA ALA A 43 -18.50 -11.20 -19.15
C ALA A 43 -17.50 -10.70 -20.22
N ALA A 44 -16.57 -9.82 -19.84
CA ALA A 44 -15.45 -9.45 -20.71
C ALA A 44 -14.27 -10.44 -20.63
N MET A 45 -14.17 -11.23 -19.55
CA MET A 45 -13.19 -12.31 -19.39
C MET A 45 -13.75 -13.70 -19.74
N GLN A 46 -15.08 -13.84 -19.79
CA GLN A 46 -15.78 -15.09 -20.02
C GLN A 46 -16.62 -14.98 -21.29
N GLU A 47 -16.58 -16.03 -22.11
CA GLU A 47 -17.41 -16.20 -23.29
C GLU A 47 -18.88 -15.81 -22.99
N SER A 48 -19.38 -14.80 -23.70
CA SER A 48 -20.67 -14.17 -23.45
C SER A 48 -21.83 -15.18 -23.41
N GLY A 49 -22.66 -15.13 -22.37
CA GLY A 49 -23.95 -15.84 -22.31
C GLY A 49 -23.93 -17.31 -21.85
N VAL A 50 -22.79 -17.81 -21.34
CA VAL A 50 -22.69 -19.21 -20.87
C VAL A 50 -23.02 -19.31 -19.38
N LYS A 51 -23.97 -20.19 -19.02
CA LYS A 51 -24.19 -20.57 -17.61
C LYS A 51 -22.95 -21.33 -17.10
N LEU A 52 -22.21 -20.72 -16.16
CA LEU A 52 -21.05 -21.36 -15.56
C LEU A 52 -21.44 -22.66 -14.84
N LYS A 53 -20.60 -23.67 -14.97
CA LYS A 53 -20.77 -24.95 -14.27
C LYS A 53 -20.26 -24.80 -12.83
N PRO A 54 -21.08 -25.09 -11.80
CA PRO A 54 -20.60 -25.15 -10.43
C PRO A 54 -19.47 -26.17 -10.26
N ILE A 55 -18.44 -25.79 -9.52
CA ILE A 55 -17.27 -26.62 -9.23
C ILE A 55 -17.21 -26.90 -7.73
N TYR A 56 -16.75 -28.10 -7.38
CA TYR A 56 -16.69 -28.60 -6.01
C TYR A 56 -15.36 -29.32 -5.78
N GLY A 57 -14.94 -29.42 -4.53
CA GLY A 57 -13.79 -30.21 -4.10
C GLY A 57 -12.66 -29.39 -3.47
N PRO A 58 -11.50 -30.03 -3.22
CA PRO A 58 -10.33 -29.39 -2.63
C PRO A 58 -9.89 -28.13 -3.38
N GLY A 59 -9.77 -27.01 -2.67
CA GLY A 59 -9.39 -25.71 -3.24
C GLY A 59 -10.49 -24.98 -4.02
N TYR A 60 -11.73 -25.48 -3.98
CA TYR A 60 -12.89 -24.84 -4.61
C TYR A 60 -13.94 -24.38 -3.58
N THR A 61 -13.51 -24.08 -2.36
CA THR A 61 -14.39 -23.60 -1.30
C THR A 61 -14.61 -22.09 -1.42
N GLY A 62 -15.88 -21.67 -1.50
CA GLY A 62 -16.27 -20.26 -1.45
C GLY A 62 -16.14 -19.65 -0.05
N MET A 63 -16.09 -18.33 0.03
CA MET A 63 -16.16 -17.59 1.29
C MET A 63 -17.40 -16.71 1.32
N GLU A 64 -18.14 -16.77 2.42
CA GLU A 64 -19.32 -15.95 2.64
C GLU A 64 -18.92 -14.46 2.78
N ASN A 65 -19.76 -13.56 2.29
CA ASN A 65 -19.56 -12.13 2.50
C ASN A 65 -20.12 -11.71 3.86
N MET A 66 -19.28 -11.12 4.72
CA MET A 66 -19.60 -10.70 6.08
C MET A 66 -19.88 -9.19 6.19
N GLY A 67 -20.50 -8.61 5.15
CA GLY A 67 -20.72 -7.18 4.99
C GLY A 67 -19.48 -6.48 4.46
N ASN A 68 -19.47 -6.25 3.14
CA ASN A 68 -18.37 -5.63 2.38
C ASN A 68 -17.01 -6.34 2.54
N SER A 69 -16.97 -7.66 2.76
CA SER A 69 -15.70 -8.40 2.95
C SER A 69 -15.12 -8.99 1.66
N CYS A 70 -15.63 -8.61 0.49
CA CYS A 70 -15.18 -9.12 -0.81
C CYS A 70 -13.68 -8.84 -1.08
N TYR A 71 -13.15 -7.72 -0.60
CA TYR A 71 -11.72 -7.40 -0.68
C TYR A 71 -10.87 -8.46 0.04
N LEU A 72 -11.27 -8.84 1.26
CA LEU A 72 -10.60 -9.87 2.06
C LEU A 72 -10.72 -11.23 1.37
N ASN A 73 -11.93 -11.59 0.97
CA ASN A 73 -12.18 -12.89 0.33
C ASN A 73 -11.32 -13.04 -0.94
N SER A 74 -11.20 -11.99 -1.75
CA SER A 74 -10.41 -12.00 -2.99
C SER A 74 -8.92 -12.20 -2.73
N VAL A 75 -8.35 -11.45 -1.77
CA VAL A 75 -6.93 -11.59 -1.40
C VAL A 75 -6.65 -12.98 -0.84
N ILE A 76 -7.49 -13.47 0.07
CA ILE A 76 -7.30 -14.77 0.70
C ILE A 76 -7.40 -15.92 -0.32
N GLN A 77 -8.35 -15.89 -1.25
CA GLN A 77 -8.41 -16.91 -2.32
C GLN A 77 -7.13 -16.94 -3.14
N MET A 78 -6.59 -15.76 -3.50
CA MET A 78 -5.34 -15.66 -4.25
C MET A 78 -4.14 -16.21 -3.46
N LEU A 79 -4.02 -15.83 -2.18
CA LEU A 79 -2.92 -16.30 -1.34
C LEU A 79 -2.94 -17.82 -1.16
N PHE A 80 -4.09 -18.43 -0.89
CA PHE A 80 -4.20 -19.90 -0.76
C PHE A 80 -4.18 -20.65 -2.09
N ARG A 81 -3.96 -19.97 -3.21
CA ARG A 81 -3.57 -20.60 -4.48
C ARG A 81 -2.05 -20.58 -4.70
N THR A 82 -1.32 -19.86 -3.87
CA THR A 82 0.15 -19.74 -3.93
C THR A 82 0.79 -20.86 -3.13
N PRO A 83 1.72 -21.66 -3.71
CA PRO A 83 2.33 -22.82 -3.04
C PRO A 83 2.97 -22.50 -1.69
N ASP A 84 3.65 -21.37 -1.55
CA ASP A 84 4.30 -20.95 -0.30
C ASP A 84 3.31 -20.88 0.88
N PHE A 85 2.11 -20.36 0.63
CA PHE A 85 1.04 -20.27 1.62
C PHE A 85 0.41 -21.63 1.90
N ILE A 86 0.23 -22.46 0.87
CA ILE A 86 -0.28 -23.83 1.00
C ILE A 86 0.68 -24.65 1.88
N ASN A 87 1.97 -24.65 1.55
CA ASN A 87 2.99 -25.42 2.26
C ASN A 87 3.08 -24.98 3.73
N LYS A 88 3.07 -23.67 3.99
CA LYS A 88 3.17 -23.13 5.34
C LYS A 88 1.93 -23.37 6.19
N TYR A 89 0.75 -23.03 5.67
CA TYR A 89 -0.48 -22.91 6.46
C TYR A 89 -1.47 -24.07 6.27
N TYR A 90 -1.35 -24.86 5.21
CA TYR A 90 -2.21 -26.04 5.00
C TYR A 90 -1.45 -27.34 5.27
N GLU A 91 -0.33 -27.57 4.59
CA GLU A 91 0.47 -28.79 4.80
C GLU A 91 1.19 -28.77 6.16
N GLY A 92 1.69 -27.60 6.58
CA GLY A 92 2.29 -27.37 7.89
C GLY A 92 1.31 -27.13 9.04
N ALA A 93 -0.01 -27.27 8.82
CA ALA A 93 -1.04 -26.88 9.78
C ALA A 93 -0.93 -27.62 11.12
N ASP A 94 -0.67 -28.94 11.10
CA ASP A 94 -0.59 -29.76 12.31
C ASP A 94 0.50 -29.24 13.26
N GLY A 95 1.68 -28.91 12.71
CA GLY A 95 2.78 -28.33 13.49
C GLY A 95 2.50 -26.93 14.04
N ILE A 96 1.55 -26.18 13.43
CA ILE A 96 1.08 -24.90 13.96
C ILE A 96 0.09 -25.14 15.11
N PHE A 97 -0.87 -26.05 14.94
CA PHE A 97 -1.86 -26.38 15.96
C PHE A 97 -1.24 -27.04 17.20
N ASP A 98 -0.24 -27.91 17.02
CA ASP A 98 0.48 -28.55 18.12
C ASP A 98 1.29 -27.56 18.97
N LYS A 99 1.78 -26.47 18.36
CA LYS A 99 2.48 -25.40 19.09
C LYS A 99 1.53 -24.45 19.82
N ALA A 100 0.28 -24.40 19.40
CA ALA A 100 -0.76 -23.54 19.96
C ALA A 100 -1.33 -24.05 21.30
N THR A 101 -0.73 -25.09 21.91
CA THR A 101 -1.18 -25.66 23.19
C THR A 101 -0.73 -24.87 24.44
N GLY A 102 -0.24 -23.65 24.27
CA GLY A 102 0.23 -22.76 25.36
C GLY A 102 -0.86 -21.87 25.98
N ASN A 103 -0.43 -20.89 26.79
CA ASN A 103 -1.30 -19.90 27.48
C ASN A 103 -1.88 -18.79 26.56
N VAL A 104 -1.87 -18.97 25.23
CA VAL A 104 -2.36 -17.98 24.26
C VAL A 104 -3.68 -18.48 23.69
N ASP A 105 -4.69 -17.62 23.66
CA ASP A 105 -5.98 -17.95 23.03
C ASP A 105 -5.79 -18.23 21.53
N PRO A 106 -6.10 -19.44 21.02
CA PRO A 106 -5.98 -19.76 19.60
C PRO A 106 -6.80 -18.85 18.68
N ALA A 107 -7.83 -18.17 19.20
CA ALA A 107 -8.60 -17.18 18.45
C ALA A 107 -7.80 -15.89 18.16
N GLU A 108 -6.79 -15.60 18.99
CA GLU A 108 -5.93 -14.42 18.90
C GLU A 108 -4.56 -14.73 18.26
N ASP A 109 -4.27 -16.01 17.97
CA ASP A 109 -3.05 -16.43 17.27
C ASP A 109 -3.22 -16.33 15.74
N PHE A 110 -2.40 -15.46 15.14
CA PHE A 110 -2.41 -15.22 13.70
C PHE A 110 -2.12 -16.47 12.86
N ASN A 111 -1.11 -17.26 13.25
CA ASN A 111 -0.70 -18.43 12.49
C ASN A 111 -1.76 -19.54 12.59
N VAL A 112 -2.40 -19.68 13.75
CA VAL A 112 -3.53 -20.62 13.93
C VAL A 112 -4.72 -20.21 13.07
N GLN A 113 -5.10 -18.92 13.04
CA GLN A 113 -6.22 -18.47 12.21
C GLN A 113 -5.91 -18.61 10.72
N MET A 114 -4.67 -18.35 10.29
CA MET A 114 -4.23 -18.60 8.91
C MET A 114 -4.29 -20.10 8.57
N ALA A 115 -3.83 -20.98 9.45
CA ALA A 115 -3.87 -22.42 9.23
C ALA A 115 -5.31 -22.97 9.17
N LYS A 116 -6.17 -22.51 10.08
CA LYS A 116 -7.62 -22.80 10.07
C LYS A 116 -8.27 -22.37 8.76
N LEU A 117 -7.92 -21.20 8.25
CA LEU A 117 -8.44 -20.66 6.98
C LEU A 117 -7.97 -21.51 5.80
N GLY A 118 -6.68 -21.85 5.75
CA GLY A 118 -6.11 -22.74 4.74
C GLY A 118 -6.79 -24.11 4.71
N HIS A 119 -7.02 -24.71 5.88
CA HIS A 119 -7.75 -25.97 5.97
C HIS A 119 -9.20 -25.85 5.50
N GLY A 120 -9.88 -24.76 5.84
CA GLY A 120 -11.23 -24.46 5.35
C GLY A 120 -11.32 -24.38 3.83
N LEU A 121 -10.33 -23.75 3.20
CA LEU A 121 -10.30 -23.52 1.76
C LEU A 121 -9.87 -24.76 0.97
N LEU A 122 -8.83 -25.47 1.44
CA LEU A 122 -8.12 -26.47 0.64
C LEU A 122 -8.55 -27.92 0.93
N SER A 123 -9.16 -28.21 2.08
CA SER A 123 -9.55 -29.59 2.44
C SER A 123 -10.65 -30.20 1.56
N GLY A 124 -11.46 -29.38 0.89
CA GLY A 124 -12.65 -29.82 0.15
C GLY A 124 -13.85 -30.20 1.03
N LYS A 125 -13.70 -30.19 2.36
CA LYS A 125 -14.80 -30.48 3.31
C LYS A 125 -15.99 -29.53 3.16
N TYR A 126 -15.72 -28.29 2.80
CA TYR A 126 -16.70 -27.20 2.70
C TYR A 126 -17.12 -26.89 1.27
N SER A 127 -16.72 -27.72 0.31
CA SER A 127 -17.06 -27.61 -1.11
C SER A 127 -17.49 -28.98 -1.64
N GLN A 128 -18.61 -29.47 -1.13
CA GLN A 128 -19.22 -30.73 -1.55
C GLN A 128 -20.43 -30.45 -2.45
N PRO A 129 -20.70 -31.29 -3.47
CA PRO A 129 -21.90 -31.13 -4.28
C PRO A 129 -23.15 -31.22 -3.40
N PRO A 130 -24.21 -30.43 -3.69
CA PRO A 130 -25.43 -30.47 -2.91
C PRO A 130 -26.06 -31.87 -2.98
N PRO A 131 -26.76 -32.31 -1.92
CA PRO A 131 -27.55 -33.54 -1.96
C PRO A 131 -28.56 -33.47 -3.11
N PRO A 132 -28.97 -34.61 -3.71
CA PRO A 132 -29.93 -34.64 -4.82
C PRO A 132 -31.27 -33.93 -4.54
N GLU A 133 -31.60 -33.73 -3.26
CA GLU A 133 -32.84 -33.14 -2.78
C GLU A 133 -32.74 -31.62 -2.53
N SER A 134 -31.55 -31.02 -2.64
CA SER A 134 -31.31 -29.58 -2.47
C SER A 134 -30.76 -28.98 -3.76
N ASN A 135 -31.37 -27.88 -4.22
CA ASN A 135 -30.82 -27.07 -5.31
C ASN A 135 -29.78 -26.05 -4.83
N GLU A 136 -29.55 -25.93 -3.52
CA GLU A 136 -28.63 -24.95 -2.93
C GLU A 136 -27.30 -25.62 -2.60
N GLY A 137 -26.22 -25.09 -3.19
CA GLY A 137 -24.85 -25.50 -2.89
C GLY A 137 -24.44 -25.11 -1.46
N PRO A 138 -23.36 -25.70 -0.91
CA PRO A 138 -22.87 -25.33 0.41
C PRO A 138 -22.47 -23.84 0.44
N PRO A 139 -22.75 -23.13 1.55
CA PRO A 139 -22.47 -21.69 1.67
C PRO A 139 -20.97 -21.34 1.73
N GLY A 140 -20.09 -22.35 1.73
CA GLY A 140 -18.64 -22.19 1.90
C GLY A 140 -18.25 -22.00 3.36
N ILE A 141 -17.20 -21.20 3.60
CA ILE A 141 -16.72 -20.87 4.94
C ILE A 141 -16.96 -19.39 5.29
N CYS A 142 -17.13 -19.10 6.57
CA CYS A 142 -17.30 -17.74 7.09
C CYS A 142 -16.09 -17.35 7.98
N PRO A 143 -15.10 -16.59 7.46
CA PRO A 143 -13.84 -16.32 8.15
C PRO A 143 -13.95 -15.15 9.16
N GLN A 144 -15.00 -15.13 9.99
CA GLN A 144 -15.29 -14.02 10.92
C GLN A 144 -14.20 -13.84 11.98
N MET A 145 -13.70 -14.94 12.54
CA MET A 145 -12.63 -14.91 13.55
C MET A 145 -11.33 -14.33 12.98
N PHE A 146 -10.98 -14.75 11.76
CA PHE A 146 -9.83 -14.21 11.03
C PHE A 146 -10.01 -12.71 10.74
N LYS A 147 -11.17 -12.29 10.21
CA LYS A 147 -11.47 -10.87 9.95
C LYS A 147 -11.31 -10.01 11.21
N THR A 148 -11.88 -10.47 12.33
CA THR A 148 -11.77 -9.75 13.61
C THR A 148 -10.31 -9.63 14.06
N LEU A 149 -9.52 -10.71 13.94
CA LEU A 149 -8.12 -10.72 14.34
C LEU A 149 -7.26 -9.77 13.49
N VAL A 150 -7.33 -9.89 12.16
CA VAL A 150 -6.49 -9.05 11.27
C VAL A 150 -6.94 -7.59 11.26
N GLY A 151 -8.21 -7.31 11.55
CA GLY A 151 -8.74 -5.95 11.65
C GLY A 151 -8.50 -5.28 13.00
N LYS A 152 -8.09 -6.03 14.03
CA LYS A 152 -7.98 -5.52 15.41
C LYS A 152 -7.01 -4.35 15.50
N GLY A 153 -7.51 -3.21 15.98
CA GLY A 153 -6.73 -1.97 16.13
C GLY A 153 -6.48 -1.20 14.83
N HIS A 154 -6.91 -1.70 13.66
CA HIS A 154 -6.78 -0.98 12.40
C HIS A 154 -7.98 -0.07 12.14
N PRO A 155 -7.81 1.23 11.84
CA PRO A 155 -8.91 2.18 11.68
C PRO A 155 -9.88 1.77 10.55
N GLU A 156 -9.36 1.23 9.44
CA GLU A 156 -10.18 0.79 8.31
C GLU A 156 -10.68 -0.65 8.44
N PHE A 157 -9.79 -1.63 8.62
CA PHE A 157 -10.14 -3.06 8.61
C PHE A 157 -10.90 -3.57 9.84
N SER A 158 -10.97 -2.80 10.94
CA SER A 158 -11.89 -3.10 12.06
C SER A 158 -13.35 -2.80 11.71
N THR A 159 -13.60 -2.01 10.67
CA THR A 159 -14.94 -1.58 10.27
C THR A 159 -15.61 -2.59 9.33
N LYS A 160 -16.89 -2.35 9.02
CA LYS A 160 -17.66 -3.09 8.00
C LYS A 160 -17.81 -2.31 6.68
N LYS A 161 -16.94 -1.31 6.45
CA LYS A 161 -16.94 -0.53 5.20
C LYS A 161 -16.28 -1.31 4.07
N GLN A 162 -16.52 -0.86 2.83
CA GLN A 162 -15.75 -1.30 1.67
C GLN A 162 -14.31 -0.79 1.79
N GLN A 163 -13.35 -1.59 1.35
CA GLN A 163 -11.92 -1.31 1.48
C GLN A 163 -11.16 -1.68 0.21
N ASP A 164 -9.97 -1.10 0.07
CA ASP A 164 -9.09 -1.37 -1.06
C ASP A 164 -8.36 -2.72 -0.92
N VAL A 165 -8.61 -3.60 -1.90
CA VAL A 165 -7.58 -4.37 -2.61
C VAL A 165 -6.19 -4.49 -1.97
N GLN A 166 -5.37 -3.58 -2.47
CA GLN A 166 -3.94 -3.51 -2.33
C GLN A 166 -3.56 -3.08 -0.92
N GLU A 167 -4.33 -2.16 -0.31
CA GLU A 167 -4.12 -1.77 1.08
C GLU A 167 -4.27 -2.97 2.03
N PHE A 168 -5.32 -3.76 1.86
CA PHE A 168 -5.52 -4.97 2.67
C PHE A 168 -4.42 -6.01 2.45
N MET A 169 -3.98 -6.19 1.20
CA MET A 169 -2.87 -7.11 0.89
C MET A 169 -1.57 -6.69 1.58
N LEU A 170 -1.21 -5.40 1.52
CA LEU A 170 -0.01 -4.88 2.21
C LEU A 170 -0.12 -4.99 3.73
N HIS A 171 -1.29 -4.70 4.30
CA HIS A 171 -1.55 -4.89 5.73
C HIS A 171 -1.34 -6.35 6.14
N LEU A 172 -1.91 -7.29 5.37
CA LEU A 172 -1.77 -8.72 5.65
C LEU A 172 -0.32 -9.20 5.51
N LEU A 173 0.42 -8.74 4.50
CA LEU A 173 1.85 -9.02 4.34
C LEU A 173 2.69 -8.46 5.49
N THR A 174 2.32 -7.29 6.02
CA THR A 174 2.96 -6.72 7.21
C THR A 174 2.68 -7.55 8.46
N LEU A 175 1.45 -8.08 8.61
CA LEU A 175 1.13 -9.02 9.68
C LEU A 175 1.90 -10.33 9.53
N LEU A 176 2.06 -10.84 8.31
CA LEU A 176 2.87 -12.03 8.02
C LEU A 176 4.33 -11.82 8.41
N GLU A 177 4.92 -10.69 8.05
CA GLU A 177 6.28 -10.32 8.42
C GLU A 177 6.46 -10.30 9.94
N ARG A 178 5.52 -9.66 10.65
CA ARG A 178 5.55 -9.56 12.12
C ARG A 178 5.47 -10.93 12.81
N ASN A 179 4.65 -11.83 12.30
CA ASN A 179 4.37 -13.14 12.90
C ASN A 179 5.32 -14.26 12.44
N ASN A 180 6.19 -14.02 11.46
CA ASN A 180 7.10 -15.02 10.90
C ASN A 180 8.58 -14.62 10.92
N LYS A 181 9.02 -13.64 11.72
CA LYS A 181 10.43 -13.17 11.73
C LYS A 181 11.49 -14.26 11.91
N THR A 182 11.20 -15.26 12.74
CA THR A 182 12.13 -16.37 13.05
C THR A 182 11.84 -17.63 12.24
N GLN A 183 10.85 -17.58 11.34
CA GLN A 183 10.36 -18.71 10.58
C GLN A 183 10.34 -18.37 9.09
N ILE A 184 10.01 -19.37 8.26
CA ILE A 184 9.74 -19.12 6.84
C ILE A 184 8.51 -18.22 6.73
N ASN A 185 8.67 -17.08 6.07
CA ASN A 185 7.61 -16.15 5.72
C ASN A 185 7.16 -16.42 4.27
N PRO A 186 5.92 -16.89 4.04
CA PRO A 186 5.45 -17.14 2.67
C PRO A 186 5.26 -15.86 1.85
N GLY A 187 5.25 -14.67 2.49
CA GLY A 187 5.18 -13.39 1.79
C GLY A 187 6.45 -13.02 1.01
N GLU A 188 7.57 -13.72 1.22
CA GLU A 188 8.82 -13.50 0.48
C GLU A 188 8.67 -13.75 -1.03
N CYS A 189 7.78 -14.65 -1.44
CA CYS A 189 7.58 -15.00 -2.85
C CYS A 189 7.11 -13.82 -3.73
N PHE A 190 6.56 -12.77 -3.10
CA PHE A 190 6.14 -11.53 -3.76
C PHE A 190 7.21 -10.42 -3.71
N LYS A 191 8.25 -10.56 -2.89
CA LYS A 191 9.21 -9.47 -2.67
C LYS A 191 10.19 -9.37 -3.84
N PHE A 192 10.37 -8.15 -4.30
CA PHE A 192 11.39 -7.82 -5.29
C PHE A 192 12.01 -6.47 -4.99
N LYS A 193 13.02 -6.09 -5.79
CA LYS A 193 13.72 -4.83 -5.63
C LYS A 193 13.57 -4.00 -6.90
N ILE A 194 13.17 -2.74 -6.74
CA ILE A 194 13.18 -1.74 -7.79
C ILE A 194 14.53 -1.01 -7.77
N GLU A 195 15.15 -0.90 -8.92
CA GLU A 195 16.33 -0.08 -9.17
C GLU A 195 15.90 1.26 -9.75
N GLU A 196 16.37 2.34 -9.14
CA GLU A 196 16.20 3.70 -9.64
C GLU A 196 17.58 4.28 -9.97
N ARG A 197 17.79 4.55 -11.26
CA ARG A 197 19.00 5.18 -11.78
C ARG A 197 18.75 6.66 -12.01
N PHE A 198 19.54 7.51 -11.37
CA PHE A 198 19.53 8.96 -11.54
C PHE A 198 20.79 9.39 -12.28
N GLN A 199 20.65 10.13 -13.37
CA GLN A 199 21.77 10.69 -14.13
C GLN A 199 21.72 12.21 -14.09
N CYS A 200 22.80 12.83 -13.62
CA CYS A 200 22.94 14.29 -13.62
C CYS A 200 23.00 14.83 -15.05
N GLY A 201 22.18 15.83 -15.37
CA GLY A 201 22.11 16.43 -16.70
C GLY A 201 23.42 17.11 -17.13
N THR A 202 24.13 17.71 -16.17
CA THR A 202 25.37 18.47 -16.39
C THR A 202 26.61 17.59 -16.31
N SER A 203 26.84 16.91 -15.18
CA SER A 203 28.07 16.13 -14.95
C SER A 203 28.05 14.74 -15.57
N LYS A 204 26.89 14.27 -16.06
CA LYS A 204 26.64 12.91 -16.57
C LYS A 204 26.86 11.77 -15.58
N LYS A 205 27.32 12.06 -14.37
CA LYS A 205 27.48 11.12 -13.27
C LYS A 205 26.14 10.54 -12.81
N VAL A 206 26.19 9.30 -12.34
CA VAL A 206 25.00 8.52 -12.02
C VAL A 206 24.91 8.14 -10.54
N LYS A 207 23.71 7.94 -10.04
CA LYS A 207 23.44 7.38 -8.71
C LYS A 207 22.38 6.30 -8.84
N TYR A 208 22.63 5.16 -8.23
CA TYR A 208 21.70 4.04 -8.17
C TYR A 208 21.12 3.96 -6.76
N LEU A 209 19.80 3.80 -6.68
CA LEU A 209 19.08 3.51 -5.46
C LEU A 209 18.29 2.23 -5.66
N THR A 210 18.24 1.39 -4.64
CA THR A 210 17.45 0.16 -4.67
C THR A 210 16.44 0.22 -3.54
N ARG A 211 15.17 -0.03 -3.84
CA ARG A 211 14.10 -0.10 -2.84
C ARG A 211 13.36 -1.44 -2.91
N PRO A 212 13.09 -2.09 -1.77
CA PRO A 212 12.24 -3.28 -1.75
C PRO A 212 10.80 -2.89 -2.10
N GLU A 213 10.12 -3.75 -2.83
CA GLU A 213 8.73 -3.58 -3.25
C GLU A 213 8.06 -4.96 -3.26
N VAL A 214 6.74 -4.99 -3.12
CA VAL A 214 5.96 -6.25 -3.11
C VAL A 214 4.89 -6.27 -4.21
N ILE A 215 4.48 -5.10 -4.67
CA ILE A 215 3.46 -4.93 -5.70
C ILE A 215 3.99 -3.92 -6.71
N LEU A 216 3.99 -4.25 -8.00
CA LEU A 216 4.43 -3.38 -9.07
C LEU A 216 3.30 -2.41 -9.46
N PRO A 217 3.41 -1.10 -9.17
CA PRO A 217 2.39 -0.14 -9.56
C PRO A 217 2.60 0.29 -11.01
N LEU A 218 1.60 0.03 -11.86
CA LEU A 218 1.60 0.45 -13.26
C LEU A 218 0.64 1.61 -13.47
N LEU A 219 1.18 2.69 -14.02
CA LEU A 219 0.40 3.81 -14.54
C LEU A 219 -0.27 3.42 -15.86
N ILE A 220 -1.39 4.09 -16.15
CA ILE A 220 -2.21 3.77 -17.31
C ILE A 220 -2.07 4.91 -18.34
N PRO A 221 -1.36 4.67 -19.47
CA PRO A 221 -1.26 5.65 -20.54
C PRO A 221 -2.59 5.72 -21.31
N MET A 222 -3.45 6.69 -20.96
CA MET A 222 -4.74 6.90 -21.62
C MET A 222 -4.58 7.25 -23.12
N ASP A 223 -3.45 7.87 -23.46
CA ASP A 223 -3.03 8.18 -24.82
C ASP A 223 -2.59 6.95 -25.62
N ALA A 224 -2.32 5.80 -24.99
CA ALA A 224 -2.04 4.54 -25.67
C ALA A 224 -3.30 3.72 -26.00
N ALA A 225 -4.50 4.27 -25.76
CA ALA A 225 -5.75 3.58 -26.09
C ALA A 225 -5.86 3.27 -27.60
N VAL A 226 -6.24 2.03 -27.95
CA VAL A 226 -6.31 1.58 -29.35
C VAL A 226 -7.63 1.92 -30.04
N ASN A 227 -8.70 2.16 -29.29
CA ASN A 227 -10.06 2.40 -29.79
C ASN A 227 -10.58 3.81 -29.48
N LYS A 228 -9.71 4.83 -29.59
CA LYS A 228 -10.04 6.23 -29.24
C LYS A 228 -11.28 6.76 -29.95
N GLU A 229 -11.43 6.44 -31.23
CA GLU A 229 -12.57 6.91 -32.04
C GLU A 229 -13.90 6.32 -31.56
N GLU A 230 -13.92 5.03 -31.20
CA GLU A 230 -15.09 4.35 -30.65
C GLU A 230 -15.49 4.95 -29.29
N VAL A 231 -14.51 5.21 -28.44
CA VAL A 231 -14.72 5.83 -27.12
C VAL A 231 -15.29 7.23 -27.27
N ALA A 232 -14.71 8.06 -28.14
CA ALA A 232 -15.20 9.42 -28.39
C ALA A 232 -16.63 9.42 -28.92
N ALA A 233 -16.97 8.49 -29.82
CA ALA A 233 -18.33 8.32 -30.31
C ALA A 233 -19.32 7.88 -29.20
N TYR A 234 -18.88 7.02 -28.29
CA TYR A 234 -19.68 6.60 -27.12
C TYR A 234 -19.89 7.75 -26.13
N GLU A 235 -18.84 8.50 -25.81
CA GLU A 235 -18.91 9.65 -24.90
C GLU A 235 -19.84 10.75 -25.43
N ALA A 236 -19.81 11.02 -26.74
CA ALA A 236 -20.74 11.94 -27.39
C ALA A 236 -22.19 11.48 -27.23
N ARG A 237 -22.48 10.19 -27.54
CA ARG A 237 -23.82 9.60 -27.36
C ARG A 237 -24.27 9.62 -25.91
N LYS A 238 -23.34 9.38 -24.97
CA LYS A 238 -23.62 9.41 -23.52
C LYS A 238 -23.99 10.82 -23.07
N SER A 239 -23.24 11.82 -23.49
CA SER A 239 -23.52 13.22 -23.17
C SER A 239 -24.87 13.67 -23.75
N GLU A 240 -25.20 13.28 -24.98
CA GLU A 240 -26.50 13.56 -25.60
C GLU A 240 -27.66 12.88 -24.85
N ALA A 241 -27.49 11.62 -24.41
CA ALA A 241 -28.49 10.90 -23.64
C ALA A 241 -28.69 11.52 -22.25
N GLU A 242 -27.60 11.88 -21.55
CA GLU A 242 -27.62 12.53 -20.24
C GLU A 242 -28.29 13.91 -20.32
N ALA A 243 -28.03 14.69 -21.37
CA ALA A 243 -28.72 15.96 -21.63
C ALA A 243 -30.23 15.79 -21.84
N GLN A 244 -30.67 14.63 -22.34
CA GLN A 244 -32.08 14.25 -22.48
C GLN A 244 -32.66 13.57 -21.22
N GLY A 245 -31.89 13.48 -20.12
CA GLY A 245 -32.30 12.79 -18.90
C GLY A 245 -32.42 11.27 -19.03
N LYS A 246 -31.88 10.68 -20.10
CA LYS A 246 -31.87 9.24 -20.36
C LYS A 246 -30.51 8.66 -19.97
N ARG A 247 -30.49 7.44 -19.45
CA ARG A 247 -29.24 6.67 -19.26
C ARG A 247 -29.09 5.70 -20.42
N LEU A 248 -27.88 5.56 -20.94
CA LEU A 248 -27.56 4.51 -21.91
C LEU A 248 -27.63 3.14 -21.23
N GLU A 249 -28.12 2.15 -21.98
CA GLU A 249 -28.13 0.75 -21.57
C GLU A 249 -26.71 0.27 -21.25
N SER A 250 -26.56 -0.56 -20.22
CA SER A 250 -25.27 -1.05 -19.71
C SER A 250 -24.51 -1.95 -20.70
N ASP A 251 -25.22 -2.56 -21.65
CA ASP A 251 -24.63 -3.44 -22.66
C ASP A 251 -23.92 -2.67 -23.78
N ALA A 252 -24.10 -1.35 -23.84
CA ALA A 252 -23.49 -0.48 -24.85
C ALA A 252 -22.24 0.27 -24.35
N ILE A 253 -21.71 -0.06 -23.16
CA ILE A 253 -20.56 0.63 -22.57
C ILE A 253 -19.29 0.35 -23.40
N VAL A 254 -18.70 1.41 -23.95
CA VAL A 254 -17.40 1.35 -24.64
C VAL A 254 -16.32 1.89 -23.73
N ARG A 255 -15.33 1.06 -23.42
CA ARG A 255 -14.16 1.42 -22.60
C ARG A 255 -12.92 1.66 -23.46
N PRO A 256 -12.01 2.56 -23.07
CA PRO A 256 -10.67 2.63 -23.64
C PRO A 256 -9.95 1.29 -23.45
N LYS A 257 -9.45 0.73 -24.54
CA LYS A 257 -8.69 -0.53 -24.59
C LYS A 257 -7.21 -0.19 -24.62
N ILE A 258 -6.46 -0.65 -23.63
CA ILE A 258 -5.02 -0.40 -23.49
C ILE A 258 -4.32 -1.75 -23.33
N LYS A 259 -3.16 -1.91 -23.98
CA LYS A 259 -2.35 -3.11 -23.83
C LYS A 259 -1.51 -3.01 -22.56
N LEU A 260 -1.39 -4.10 -21.79
CA LEU A 260 -0.53 -4.13 -20.60
C LEU A 260 0.91 -3.69 -20.91
N PHE A 261 1.43 -4.06 -22.10
CA PHE A 261 2.77 -3.71 -22.53
C PHE A 261 3.01 -2.19 -22.57
N SER A 262 2.01 -1.40 -22.98
CA SER A 262 2.13 0.07 -22.97
C SER A 262 2.26 0.63 -21.55
N CYS A 263 1.62 0.00 -20.57
CA CYS A 263 1.80 0.37 -19.16
C CYS A 263 3.22 0.03 -18.65
N LEU A 264 3.81 -1.08 -19.13
CA LEU A 264 5.17 -1.48 -18.80
C LEU A 264 6.21 -0.58 -19.48
N GLU A 265 6.00 -0.20 -20.74
CA GLU A 265 6.85 0.77 -21.43
C GLU A 265 6.87 2.10 -20.69
N LEU A 266 5.70 2.61 -20.30
CA LEU A 266 5.57 3.83 -19.51
C LEU A 266 6.32 3.73 -18.18
N PHE A 267 6.24 2.58 -17.49
CA PHE A 267 6.97 2.34 -16.24
C PHE A 267 8.50 2.46 -16.43
N THR A 268 9.01 2.05 -17.60
CA THR A 268 10.45 2.07 -17.91
C THR A 268 10.97 3.36 -18.54
N GLN A 269 10.06 4.28 -18.88
CA GLN A 269 10.39 5.51 -19.56
C GLN A 269 11.29 6.41 -18.68
N SER A 270 12.23 7.10 -19.30
CA SER A 270 13.07 8.07 -18.58
C SER A 270 12.26 9.32 -18.25
N GLU A 271 12.18 9.64 -16.96
CA GLU A 271 11.56 10.85 -16.44
C GLU A 271 12.62 11.94 -16.20
N VAL A 272 12.27 13.20 -16.47
CA VAL A 272 13.14 14.34 -16.16
C VAL A 272 12.72 14.93 -14.82
N ILE A 273 13.64 14.91 -13.86
CA ILE A 273 13.47 15.52 -12.55
C ILE A 273 14.12 16.90 -12.58
N ASN A 274 13.32 17.92 -12.33
CA ASN A 274 13.80 19.29 -12.13
C ASN A 274 14.26 19.48 -10.69
N ASN A 275 15.21 20.39 -10.48
CA ASN A 275 15.70 20.77 -9.16
C ASN A 275 16.34 19.61 -8.35
N PHE A 276 17.05 18.71 -9.04
CA PHE A 276 17.82 17.63 -8.41
C PHE A 276 19.16 18.16 -7.90
N TYR A 277 19.44 18.02 -6.62
CA TYR A 277 20.75 18.41 -6.07
C TYR A 277 21.83 17.40 -6.49
N SER A 278 22.84 17.87 -7.22
CA SER A 278 23.97 17.06 -7.66
C SER A 278 25.22 17.38 -6.83
N SER A 279 25.72 16.39 -6.08
CA SER A 279 26.97 16.49 -5.30
C SER A 279 28.20 16.79 -6.17
N ALA A 280 28.19 16.36 -7.43
CA ALA A 280 29.28 16.63 -8.37
C ALA A 280 29.33 18.08 -8.87
N VAL A 281 28.18 18.75 -8.93
CA VAL A 281 28.06 20.15 -9.38
C VAL A 281 27.92 21.10 -8.18
N ASN A 282 27.66 20.55 -6.99
CA ASN A 282 27.32 21.26 -5.77
C ASN A 282 26.17 22.26 -5.97
N GLY A 283 25.10 21.81 -6.63
CA GLY A 283 23.96 22.66 -6.96
C GLY A 283 22.80 21.89 -7.60
N ASN A 284 21.67 22.59 -7.77
CA ASN A 284 20.46 22.02 -8.34
C ASN A 284 20.52 22.02 -9.86
N VAL A 285 20.24 20.87 -10.45
CA VAL A 285 20.30 20.62 -11.89
C VAL A 285 19.10 19.79 -12.33
N GLN A 286 18.92 19.64 -13.63
CA GLN A 286 18.01 18.62 -14.16
C GLN A 286 18.69 17.25 -14.09
N ALA A 287 17.96 16.22 -13.69
CA ALA A 287 18.41 14.84 -13.73
C ALA A 287 17.43 13.98 -14.51
N ARG A 288 17.92 12.87 -15.07
CA ARG A 288 17.08 11.84 -15.69
C ARG A 288 16.97 10.67 -14.72
N LYS A 289 15.74 10.30 -14.36
CA LYS A 289 15.43 9.09 -13.60
C LYS A 289 15.00 7.98 -14.56
N THR A 290 15.45 6.77 -14.30
CA THR A 290 14.98 5.56 -14.98
C THR A 290 14.73 4.49 -13.93
N THR A 291 13.60 3.80 -14.04
CA THR A 291 13.16 2.79 -13.09
C THR A 291 13.20 1.42 -13.76
N ARG A 292 13.78 0.44 -13.07
CA ARG A 292 13.93 -0.97 -13.51
C ARG A 292 13.72 -1.92 -12.34
N LEU A 293 13.65 -3.21 -12.60
CA LEU A 293 13.61 -4.27 -11.60
C LEU A 293 15.03 -4.82 -11.38
N ALA A 294 15.59 -4.61 -10.18
CA ALA A 294 16.86 -5.21 -9.79
C ALA A 294 16.73 -6.73 -9.60
N THR A 295 15.59 -7.19 -9.10
CA THR A 295 15.27 -8.61 -8.93
C THR A 295 13.86 -8.91 -9.42
N PHE A 296 13.59 -10.17 -9.75
CA PHE A 296 12.26 -10.64 -10.12
C PHE A 296 11.73 -11.57 -9.01
N PRO A 297 10.47 -11.40 -8.58
CA PRO A 297 9.84 -12.29 -7.60
C PRO A 297 9.37 -13.58 -8.27
N ASP A 298 9.05 -14.61 -7.48
CA ASP A 298 8.40 -15.83 -7.98
C ASP A 298 6.97 -15.54 -8.47
N TYR A 299 6.27 -14.67 -7.74
CA TYR A 299 4.94 -14.17 -8.09
C TYR A 299 4.95 -12.65 -8.19
N LEU A 300 4.75 -12.12 -9.40
CA LEU A 300 4.69 -10.68 -9.63
C LEU A 300 3.26 -10.17 -9.45
N ALA A 301 2.99 -9.53 -8.31
CA ALA A 301 1.74 -8.80 -8.09
C ALA A 301 1.78 -7.46 -8.82
N ILE A 302 0.78 -7.17 -9.65
CA ILE A 302 0.69 -5.92 -10.44
C ILE A 302 -0.55 -5.14 -9.99
N GLN A 303 -0.34 -3.89 -9.56
CA GLN A 303 -1.43 -2.95 -9.32
C GLN A 303 -1.58 -2.03 -10.52
N LEU A 304 -2.74 -2.08 -11.17
CA LEU A 304 -3.10 -1.12 -12.19
C LEU A 304 -3.66 0.13 -11.51
N LYS A 305 -2.99 1.27 -11.62
CA LYS A 305 -3.43 2.55 -11.04
C LYS A 305 -4.58 3.14 -11.86
N LYS A 306 -5.75 2.49 -11.78
CA LYS A 306 -7.02 2.87 -12.44
C LYS A 306 -7.72 4.01 -11.72
N PHE A 307 -6.98 5.02 -11.30
CA PHE A 307 -7.54 6.20 -10.64
C PHE A 307 -6.70 7.43 -10.92
N MET A 308 -7.36 8.57 -10.99
CA MET A 308 -6.70 9.87 -11.11
C MET A 308 -7.48 10.92 -10.32
N LEU A 309 -6.83 12.03 -10.02
CA LEU A 309 -7.49 13.20 -9.46
C LEU A 309 -7.97 14.09 -10.61
N ARG A 310 -9.25 14.47 -10.56
CA ARG A 310 -9.78 15.53 -11.42
C ARG A 310 -9.28 16.89 -10.90
N GLU A 311 -9.46 17.95 -11.69
CA GLU A 311 -9.15 19.34 -11.34
C GLU A 311 -9.76 19.82 -10.01
N ASP A 312 -10.86 19.23 -9.58
CA ASP A 312 -11.54 19.49 -8.29
C ASP A 312 -11.03 18.62 -7.13
N TRP A 313 -9.92 17.89 -7.33
CA TRP A 313 -9.33 16.95 -6.37
C TRP A 313 -10.24 15.76 -6.00
N VAL A 314 -11.30 15.51 -6.77
CA VAL A 314 -12.13 14.33 -6.59
C VAL A 314 -11.44 13.13 -7.24
N PRO A 315 -11.19 12.03 -6.49
CA PRO A 315 -10.67 10.80 -7.06
C PRO A 315 -11.71 10.19 -8.00
N ILE A 316 -11.30 9.87 -9.22
CA ILE A 316 -12.15 9.20 -10.21
C ILE A 316 -11.54 7.86 -10.62
N LYS A 317 -12.38 6.83 -10.79
CA LYS A 317 -11.98 5.54 -11.38
C LYS A 317 -11.77 5.73 -12.88
N LEU A 318 -10.64 5.24 -13.39
CA LEU A 318 -10.38 5.09 -14.82
C LEU A 318 -11.08 3.81 -15.29
N ASP A 319 -12.24 3.94 -15.93
CA ASP A 319 -13.00 2.81 -16.47
C ASP A 319 -12.40 2.33 -17.80
N VAL A 320 -11.25 1.66 -17.70
CA VAL A 320 -10.47 1.16 -18.84
C VAL A 320 -10.44 -0.36 -18.88
N SER A 321 -10.41 -0.90 -20.10
CA SER A 321 -10.14 -2.30 -20.38
C SER A 321 -8.65 -2.47 -20.65
N ILE A 322 -7.97 -3.31 -19.85
CA ILE A 322 -6.56 -3.62 -20.05
C ILE A 322 -6.45 -5.05 -20.54
N GLU A 323 -5.85 -5.24 -21.71
CA GLU A 323 -5.60 -6.55 -22.28
C GLU A 323 -4.40 -7.19 -21.57
N MET A 324 -4.69 -8.24 -20.79
CA MET A 324 -3.70 -9.03 -20.06
C MET A 324 -3.29 -10.25 -20.88
N PRO A 325 -2.01 -10.40 -21.25
CA PRO A 325 -1.55 -11.59 -21.95
C PRO A 325 -1.43 -12.79 -20.99
N ASP A 326 -1.69 -14.00 -21.48
CA ASP A 326 -1.47 -15.23 -20.70
C ASP A 326 0.03 -15.48 -20.41
N ILE A 327 0.89 -15.07 -21.34
CA ILE A 327 2.35 -15.17 -21.23
C ILE A 327 2.92 -13.75 -21.29
N LEU A 328 3.59 -13.34 -20.22
CA LEU A 328 4.20 -12.03 -20.10
C LEU A 328 5.73 -12.16 -19.96
N ASP A 329 6.46 -11.64 -20.95
CA ASP A 329 7.90 -11.48 -20.84
C ASP A 329 8.23 -10.12 -20.20
N VAL A 330 8.83 -10.16 -19.01
CA VAL A 330 9.25 -8.98 -18.24
C VAL A 330 10.77 -8.77 -18.25
N SER A 331 11.52 -9.52 -19.07
CA SER A 331 12.98 -9.42 -19.15
C SER A 331 13.45 -7.98 -19.47
N MET A 332 12.69 -7.25 -20.29
CA MET A 332 12.95 -5.84 -20.61
C MET A 332 12.92 -4.88 -19.41
N LEU A 333 12.34 -5.32 -18.28
CA LEU A 333 12.29 -4.52 -17.05
C LEU A 333 13.56 -4.65 -16.23
N ARG A 334 14.45 -5.61 -16.54
CA ARG A 334 15.65 -5.90 -15.73
C ARG A 334 16.57 -4.68 -15.68
N GLY A 335 17.05 -4.36 -14.47
CA GLY A 335 18.11 -3.39 -14.25
C GLY A 335 19.47 -4.07 -14.35
N ASP A 336 20.44 -3.38 -14.93
CA ASP A 336 21.81 -3.89 -15.13
C ASP A 336 22.77 -3.40 -14.04
N GLY A 337 22.30 -2.58 -13.09
CA GLY A 337 23.15 -1.95 -12.08
C GLY A 337 24.14 -0.94 -12.66
N PRO A 338 25.13 -0.50 -11.87
CA PRO A 338 26.19 0.41 -12.30
C PRO A 338 27.03 -0.20 -13.43
N GLN A 339 27.18 0.51 -14.54
CA GLN A 339 28.00 0.03 -15.66
C GLN A 339 29.47 0.48 -15.54
N PRO A 340 30.44 -0.30 -16.07
CA PRO A 340 31.87 0.03 -15.97
C PRO A 340 32.25 1.39 -16.57
N GLU A 341 31.52 1.84 -17.59
CA GLU A 341 31.71 3.13 -18.26
C GLU A 341 31.11 4.34 -17.52
N GLU A 342 30.37 4.10 -16.42
CA GLU A 342 29.68 5.16 -15.70
C GLU A 342 30.45 5.64 -14.47
N GLU A 343 30.52 6.97 -14.32
CA GLU A 343 31.05 7.58 -13.12
C GLU A 343 29.95 7.82 -12.08
N LEU A 344 30.14 7.31 -10.86
CA LEU A 344 29.20 7.52 -9.78
C LEU A 344 29.25 8.96 -9.25
N LEU A 345 28.09 9.46 -8.82
CA LEU A 345 27.99 10.72 -8.08
C LEU A 345 28.74 10.57 -6.75
N PRO A 346 29.56 11.57 -6.35
CA PRO A 346 30.20 11.56 -5.03
C PRO A 346 29.14 11.43 -3.94
N GLU A 347 29.40 10.59 -2.94
CA GLU A 347 28.58 10.62 -1.74
C GLU A 347 28.79 11.99 -1.05
N PRO A 348 27.72 12.71 -0.69
CA PRO A 348 27.87 13.93 0.08
C PRO A 348 28.51 13.56 1.43
N GLU A 349 29.68 14.11 1.73
CA GLU A 349 30.30 14.01 3.06
C GLU A 349 29.44 14.78 4.07
N VAL A 350 28.30 14.23 4.47
CA VAL A 350 27.54 14.75 5.62
C VAL A 350 28.12 14.09 6.87
N LYS A 351 29.32 14.51 7.26
CA LYS A 351 29.61 14.64 8.68
C LYS A 351 29.11 16.03 9.05
N PRO A 352 28.09 16.20 9.92
CA PRO A 352 27.87 17.51 10.47
C PRO A 352 29.20 17.94 11.11
N PRO A 353 29.87 19.00 10.64
CA PRO A 353 30.97 19.54 11.40
C PRO A 353 30.38 19.92 12.75
N VAL A 354 30.95 19.38 13.83
CA VAL A 354 30.58 19.82 15.17
C VAL A 354 30.72 21.35 15.17
N PRO A 355 29.67 22.12 15.45
CA PRO A 355 29.76 23.57 15.41
C PRO A 355 30.84 24.01 16.39
N VAL A 356 31.93 24.60 15.88
CA VAL A 356 32.94 25.22 16.72
C VAL A 356 32.32 26.52 17.21
N MET A 357 31.89 26.56 18.47
CA MET A 357 31.35 27.77 19.09
C MET A 357 32.48 28.71 19.46
N ASP A 358 32.28 30.01 19.27
CA ASP A 358 33.26 31.02 19.66
C ASP A 358 33.33 31.17 21.20
N GLU A 359 34.38 30.61 21.80
CA GLU A 359 34.59 30.64 23.26
C GLU A 359 34.74 32.06 23.82
N ALA A 360 35.21 33.03 23.03
CA ALA A 360 35.36 34.42 23.48
C ALA A 360 33.99 35.08 23.66
N VAL A 361 33.08 34.88 22.70
CA VAL A 361 31.70 35.38 22.76
C VAL A 361 30.91 34.69 23.87
N LEU A 362 31.08 33.37 24.04
CA LEU A 362 30.45 32.63 25.13
C LEU A 362 30.88 33.16 26.51
N THR A 363 32.18 33.35 26.72
CA THR A 363 32.72 33.87 27.98
C THR A 363 32.20 35.28 28.27
N GLU A 364 32.08 36.12 27.25
CA GLU A 364 31.58 37.49 27.40
C GLU A 364 30.07 37.54 27.71
N LEU A 365 29.26 36.68 27.08
CA LEU A 365 27.83 36.54 27.40
C LEU A 365 27.60 35.96 28.81
N GLU A 366 28.41 35.00 29.23
CA GLU A 366 28.38 34.48 30.61
C GLU A 366 28.75 35.58 31.62
N ASN A 367 29.74 36.42 31.31
CA ASN A 367 30.11 37.57 32.14
C ASN A 367 29.00 38.64 32.21
N MET A 368 28.14 38.73 31.19
CA MET A 368 26.93 39.56 31.20
C MET A 368 25.81 38.99 32.08
N GLY A 369 25.98 37.77 32.61
CA GLY A 369 25.06 37.14 33.55
C GLY A 369 24.03 36.21 32.91
N PHE A 370 24.21 35.85 31.64
CA PHE A 370 23.32 34.93 30.95
C PHE A 370 23.64 33.46 31.26
N PRO A 371 22.64 32.54 31.26
CA PRO A 371 22.89 31.13 31.48
C PRO A 371 23.76 30.53 30.36
N PRO A 372 24.74 29.66 30.70
CA PRO A 372 25.71 29.13 29.75
C PRO A 372 25.08 28.35 28.59
N GLU A 373 23.97 27.65 28.84
CA GLU A 373 23.25 26.89 27.82
C GLU A 373 22.50 27.80 26.83
N SER A 374 21.97 28.92 27.30
CA SER A 374 21.38 29.98 26.47
C SER A 374 22.45 30.65 25.59
N CYS A 375 23.64 30.90 26.14
CA CYS A 375 24.78 31.44 25.40
C CYS A 375 25.18 30.53 24.23
N LYS A 376 25.28 29.22 24.46
CA LYS A 376 25.56 28.22 23.40
C LYS A 376 24.49 28.22 22.31
N ARG A 377 23.22 28.29 22.72
CA ARG A 377 22.08 28.36 21.80
C ARG A 377 22.11 29.61 20.94
N ALA A 378 22.37 30.77 21.53
CA ALA A 378 22.46 32.04 20.80
C ALA A 378 23.63 32.06 19.81
N VAL A 379 24.80 31.59 20.22
CA VAL A 379 25.99 31.51 19.36
C VAL A 379 25.77 30.53 18.21
N PHE A 380 25.07 29.42 18.44
CA PHE A 380 24.68 28.47 17.40
C PHE A 380 23.69 29.09 16.39
N HIS A 381 22.58 29.68 16.84
CA HIS A 381 21.55 30.23 15.95
C HIS A 381 21.99 31.48 15.21
N THR A 382 22.94 32.24 15.76
CA THR A 382 23.54 33.41 15.10
C THR A 382 24.75 33.06 14.24
N GLY A 383 25.21 31.81 14.24
CA GLY A 383 26.30 31.34 13.38
C GLY A 383 27.65 32.01 13.64
N ASN A 384 28.00 32.29 14.91
CA ASN A 384 29.25 32.98 15.31
C ASN A 384 29.43 34.37 14.66
N THR A 385 28.35 35.12 14.43
CA THR A 385 28.43 36.44 13.77
C THR A 385 28.91 37.58 14.69
N GLY A 386 29.17 37.29 15.97
CA GLY A 386 29.72 38.21 16.96
C GLY A 386 28.82 38.43 18.18
N LEU A 387 29.34 39.13 19.20
CA LEU A 387 28.67 39.36 20.48
C LEU A 387 27.33 40.11 20.35
N GLU A 388 27.28 41.13 19.50
CA GLU A 388 26.10 41.99 19.35
C GLU A 388 24.90 41.21 18.80
N SER A 389 25.14 40.37 17.78
CA SER A 389 24.12 39.50 17.19
C SER A 389 23.64 38.44 18.18
N ALA A 390 24.56 37.80 18.91
CA ALA A 390 24.20 36.81 19.93
C ALA A 390 23.40 37.45 21.10
N THR A 391 23.75 38.66 21.52
CA THR A 391 23.02 39.41 22.56
C THR A 391 21.63 39.81 22.10
N ALA A 392 21.49 40.27 20.85
CA ALA A 392 20.18 40.61 20.29
C ALA A 392 19.24 39.40 20.22
N TRP A 393 19.77 38.25 19.76
CA TRP A 393 19.02 37.00 19.74
C TRP A 393 18.59 36.56 21.14
N MET A 394 19.51 36.63 22.12
CA MET A 394 19.23 36.32 23.52
C MET A 394 18.09 37.14 24.09
N MET A 395 18.08 38.45 23.84
CA MET A 395 17.05 39.35 24.37
C MET A 395 15.68 39.13 23.72
N GLU A 396 15.66 38.69 22.46
CA GLU A 396 14.41 38.34 21.75
C GLU A 396 13.80 37.02 22.26
N HIS A 397 14.65 36.08 22.70
CA HIS A 397 14.24 34.72 23.09
C HIS A 397 14.29 34.50 24.62
N ILE A 398 14.56 35.55 25.42
CA ILE A 398 14.69 35.46 26.89
C ILE A 398 13.39 35.03 27.58
N THR A 399 12.25 35.19 26.92
CA THR A 399 10.93 34.79 27.43
C THR A 399 10.54 33.38 27.04
N ASP A 400 11.36 32.68 26.25
CA ASP A 400 11.06 31.34 25.78
C ASP A 400 11.14 30.34 26.94
N SER A 401 10.20 29.40 26.96
CA SER A 401 10.06 28.44 28.07
C SER A 401 11.27 27.52 28.22
N ASP A 402 11.99 27.29 27.12
CA ASP A 402 13.16 26.42 27.03
C ASP A 402 14.48 27.21 27.06
N PHE A 403 14.44 28.52 27.29
CA PHE A 403 15.58 29.42 27.20
C PHE A 403 16.78 28.96 28.05
N SER A 404 16.53 28.38 29.23
CA SER A 404 17.55 27.88 30.15
C SER A 404 17.82 26.37 30.02
N ASP A 405 17.14 25.68 29.10
CA ASP A 405 17.27 24.23 28.97
C ASP A 405 18.61 23.86 28.32
N PRO A 406 19.20 22.70 28.69
CA PRO A 406 20.43 22.21 28.10
C PRO A 406 20.37 22.21 26.58
N PHE A 407 21.32 22.88 25.93
CA PHE A 407 21.33 23.01 24.49
C PHE A 407 22.24 21.95 23.87
N VAL A 408 21.64 20.98 23.18
CA VAL A 408 22.35 20.00 22.35
C VAL A 408 22.23 20.43 20.89
N PRO A 409 23.34 20.63 20.17
CA PRO A 409 23.29 20.94 18.74
C PRO A 409 22.47 19.88 17.98
N PRO A 410 21.56 20.29 17.07
CA PRO A 410 20.82 19.37 16.23
C PRO A 410 21.76 18.41 15.51
N GLY A 411 21.61 17.10 15.75
CA GLY A 411 22.47 16.06 15.18
C GLY A 411 23.55 15.47 16.11
N THR A 412 23.63 15.91 17.38
CA THR A 412 24.50 15.30 18.41
C THR A 412 23.76 14.60 19.56
N GLU A 413 22.47 14.33 19.38
CA GLU A 413 21.63 13.76 20.43
C GLU A 413 21.97 12.29 20.71
N SER A 414 22.52 12.01 21.90
CA SER A 414 22.39 10.71 22.57
C SER A 414 21.32 10.87 23.66
N ILE A 415 20.06 10.58 23.33
CA ILE A 415 18.98 10.63 24.31
C ILE A 415 19.15 9.42 25.24
N GLY A 416 19.43 9.69 26.51
CA GLY A 416 19.41 8.68 27.58
C GLY A 416 17.97 8.26 27.86
N PHE A 417 17.38 7.50 26.95
CA PHE A 417 16.06 6.89 27.14
C PHE A 417 16.20 5.62 27.98
N THR A 418 15.45 5.52 29.07
CA THR A 418 15.31 4.26 29.83
C THR A 418 14.04 3.55 29.40
N PRO A 419 14.13 2.50 28.55
CA PRO A 419 12.94 1.85 28.01
C PRO A 419 12.11 1.10 29.05
N ASN A 420 10.79 1.19 28.91
CA ASN A 420 9.83 0.42 29.70
C ASN A 420 10.09 -1.09 29.50
N THR A 421 10.39 -1.79 30.59
CA THR A 421 10.78 -3.21 30.59
C THR A 421 9.72 -4.13 29.99
N ASP A 422 8.43 -3.80 30.11
CA ASP A 422 7.34 -4.63 29.60
C ASP A 422 7.20 -4.51 28.07
N ALA A 423 7.43 -3.31 27.53
CA ALA A 423 7.48 -3.08 26.08
C ALA A 423 8.71 -3.79 25.46
N LEU A 424 9.87 -3.74 26.13
CA LEU A 424 11.07 -4.46 25.69
C LEU A 424 10.83 -5.97 25.60
N ASN A 425 10.24 -6.56 26.64
CA ASN A 425 9.96 -8.00 26.66
C ASN A 425 8.98 -8.40 25.56
N THR A 426 8.02 -7.53 25.23
CA THR A 426 7.08 -7.74 24.13
C THR A 426 7.81 -7.75 22.77
N ILE A 427 8.72 -6.79 22.53
CA ILE A 427 9.48 -6.70 21.27
C ILE A 427 10.51 -7.83 21.17
N ILE A 428 11.16 -8.22 22.27
CA ILE A 428 12.05 -9.40 22.31
C ILE A 428 11.25 -10.67 22.02
N GLY A 429 10.03 -10.78 22.57
CA GLY A 429 9.09 -11.87 22.26
C GLY A 429 8.71 -11.95 20.78
N MET A 430 8.78 -10.84 20.03
CA MET A 430 8.63 -10.81 18.57
C MET A 430 9.89 -11.28 17.81
N GLY A 431 10.97 -11.67 18.50
CA GLY A 431 12.18 -12.22 17.89
C GLY A 431 13.31 -11.21 17.63
N PHE A 432 13.27 -10.03 18.24
CA PHE A 432 14.38 -9.06 18.17
C PHE A 432 15.41 -9.27 19.28
N THR A 433 16.68 -8.97 18.99
CA THR A 433 17.74 -8.98 20.01
C THR A 433 17.65 -7.74 20.90
N GLN A 434 18.10 -7.85 22.15
CA GLN A 434 18.08 -6.75 23.12
C GLN A 434 18.79 -5.48 22.59
N ASP A 435 19.90 -5.64 21.88
CA ASP A 435 20.64 -4.53 21.28
C ASP A 435 19.84 -3.83 20.17
N GLN A 436 19.14 -4.59 19.32
CA GLN A 436 18.26 -4.02 18.30
C GLN A 436 17.09 -3.25 18.92
N VAL A 437 16.47 -3.80 19.96
CA VAL A 437 15.36 -3.13 20.64
C VAL A 437 15.84 -1.85 21.32
N SER A 438 16.98 -1.89 22.03
CA SER A 438 17.54 -0.68 22.67
C SER A 438 17.86 0.42 21.65
N THR A 439 18.34 0.05 20.47
CA THR A 439 18.66 1.00 19.39
C THR A 439 17.39 1.62 18.79
N ILE A 440 16.35 0.82 18.52
CA ILE A 440 15.07 1.30 17.96
C ILE A 440 14.43 2.27 18.95
N VAL A 441 14.33 1.85 20.20
CA VAL A 441 13.64 2.61 21.24
C VAL A 441 14.41 3.88 21.61
N SER A 442 15.75 3.89 21.51
CA SER A 442 16.54 5.12 21.66
C SER A 442 16.35 6.16 20.53
N LYS A 443 15.83 5.74 19.37
CA LYS A 443 15.64 6.61 18.21
C LYS A 443 14.21 7.14 18.08
N ASP A 444 13.22 6.37 18.51
CA ASP A 444 11.80 6.70 18.26
C ASP A 444 11.11 7.42 19.43
N GLY A 445 11.76 7.57 20.60
CA GLY A 445 11.34 8.49 21.66
C GLY A 445 10.04 8.17 22.43
N ASP A 446 9.23 7.22 21.94
CA ASP A 446 7.97 6.74 22.54
C ASP A 446 8.01 5.26 22.95
#